data_AF-A0A2S0KET6-F1
#
_entry.id   AF-A0A2S0KET6-F1
#
_cell.length_a   1.000
_cell.length_b   1.000
_cell.length_c   1.000
_cell.angle_alpha   90.00
_cell.angle_beta   90.00
_cell.angle_gamma   90.00
#
_symmetry.space_group_name_H-M   'P 1'
#
loop_
_entity.id
_entity.type
_entity.pdbx_description
1 polymer ?
#
loop_
_entity_poly.entity_id
_entity_poly.type
_entity_poly.pdbx_seq_one_letter_code
_entity_poly.pdbx_strand_id
1 'polypeptide(L)'
;MNRITDVPGIGVGHTTRLDREVTVGTLSEAGRGWATGTTVVTVPDRSTTAVDVRGGGPGTRETDLLDPVNTVLGAHAIVLSGGSAYGLAAADGVMSVLERQSRGLPMDLLGHVVPIVPAAVIFDLPVGAWENRPDADFGAQALAAVGEEFAIGTVGAGTGARAGALKGGIGTSSITLDDGPACGLTVGALVVANPVGAVIDPGTGLPWGGDDLEHHGLVPPDPGEVAVYAGLANKGTPLNTTIGVVATDAALSVAATRRLAMSGHDGLARAIRPAHSPLDGDTLFAVATGARTADAKATPMPLGMDPAAPLTAALCEAAATAVQRAVVSAVVAATTVGAIPAYRDVLGSAFGAGSTR
;
A
#
# COMPACT_ATOMS: atom_id res chain seq x y z
N MET A 1 -14.49 0.05 11.54
CA MET A 1 -13.79 -0.38 10.32
C MET A 1 -12.32 0.03 10.51
N ASN A 2 -11.40 -0.69 9.86
CA ASN A 2 -9.95 -0.53 10.03
C ASN A 2 -9.35 -0.47 8.62
N ARG A 3 -9.71 0.56 7.85
CA ARG A 3 -9.46 0.66 6.40
C ARG A 3 -9.07 2.08 6.00
N ILE A 4 -8.30 2.21 4.93
CA ILE A 4 -7.98 3.53 4.35
C ILE A 4 -9.23 4.35 4.01
N THR A 5 -10.34 3.68 3.68
CA THR A 5 -11.64 4.26 3.34
C THR A 5 -12.39 4.83 4.55
N ASP A 6 -11.87 4.64 5.77
CA ASP A 6 -12.33 5.41 6.95
C ASP A 6 -11.98 6.90 6.83
N VAL A 7 -11.02 7.26 5.96
CA VAL A 7 -10.77 8.64 5.53
C VAL A 7 -11.82 9.03 4.49
N PRO A 8 -12.71 10.01 4.77
CA PRO A 8 -13.83 10.33 3.88
C PRO A 8 -13.41 10.67 2.45
N GLY A 9 -14.12 10.09 1.49
CA GLY A 9 -13.93 10.34 0.06
C GLY A 9 -12.85 9.50 -0.61
N ILE A 10 -12.08 8.70 0.15
CA ILE A 10 -11.19 7.69 -0.42
C ILE A 10 -12.02 6.50 -0.91
N GLY A 11 -11.69 6.01 -2.11
CA GLY A 11 -12.25 4.78 -2.66
C GLY A 11 -11.15 3.84 -3.14
N VAL A 12 -11.37 2.53 -3.05
CA VAL A 12 -10.40 1.51 -3.47
C VAL A 12 -11.09 0.50 -4.38
N GLY A 13 -10.44 0.17 -5.50
CA GLY A 13 -10.92 -0.84 -6.44
C GLY A 13 -9.78 -1.74 -6.92
N HIS A 14 -10.12 -2.98 -7.28
CA HIS A 14 -9.17 -4.01 -7.69
C HIS A 14 -9.58 -4.67 -9.00
N THR A 15 -8.58 -4.97 -9.83
CA THR A 15 -8.67 -6.00 -10.87
C THR A 15 -7.71 -7.12 -10.51
N THR A 16 -8.21 -8.34 -10.45
CA THR A 16 -7.45 -9.54 -10.05
C THR A 16 -7.50 -10.58 -11.15
N ARG A 17 -6.35 -11.10 -11.57
CA ARG A 17 -6.25 -12.29 -12.42
C ARG A 17 -5.41 -13.33 -11.69
N LEU A 18 -6.06 -14.41 -11.27
CA LEU A 18 -5.43 -15.53 -10.58
C LEU A 18 -5.97 -16.85 -11.14
N ASP A 19 -5.08 -17.64 -11.76
CA ASP A 19 -5.40 -18.99 -12.20
C ASP A 19 -5.16 -19.99 -11.07
N ARG A 20 -6.02 -21.01 -10.97
CA ARG A 20 -5.92 -22.06 -9.93
C ARG A 20 -4.62 -22.85 -10.01
N GLU A 21 -4.16 -23.14 -11.23
CA GLU A 21 -2.97 -23.97 -11.50
C GLU A 21 -1.71 -23.11 -11.75
N VAL A 22 -1.67 -21.89 -11.20
CA VAL A 22 -0.53 -20.99 -11.39
C VAL A 22 0.75 -21.59 -10.78
N THR A 23 1.84 -21.52 -11.53
CA THR A 23 3.15 -21.99 -11.08
C THR A 23 4.15 -20.85 -11.00
N VAL A 24 5.04 -20.98 -10.01
CA VAL A 24 6.15 -20.05 -9.80
C VAL A 24 7.31 -20.42 -10.72
N GLY A 25 7.82 -19.45 -11.47
CA GLY A 25 9.06 -19.59 -12.22
C GLY A 25 10.30 -19.58 -11.33
N THR A 26 11.34 -20.26 -11.77
CA THR A 26 12.69 -20.25 -11.20
C THR A 26 13.66 -19.61 -12.19
N LEU A 27 14.97 -19.59 -11.89
CA LEU A 27 15.99 -19.13 -12.84
C LEU A 27 16.08 -20.02 -14.10
N SER A 28 15.65 -21.29 -14.01
CA SER A 28 15.77 -22.27 -15.09
C SER A 28 14.43 -22.75 -15.66
N GLU A 29 13.31 -22.45 -15.02
CA GLU A 29 11.98 -22.92 -15.42
C GLU A 29 10.96 -21.77 -15.39
N ALA A 30 10.20 -21.62 -16.47
CA ALA A 30 9.17 -20.60 -16.55
C ALA A 30 7.96 -20.91 -15.66
N GLY A 31 7.40 -19.88 -15.05
CA GLY A 31 6.08 -19.96 -14.41
C GLY A 31 4.97 -20.06 -15.46
N ARG A 32 3.77 -20.44 -15.03
CA ARG A 32 2.60 -20.64 -15.91
C ARG A 32 1.35 -20.06 -15.24
N GLY A 33 0.39 -19.60 -16.05
CA GLY A 33 -0.88 -19.02 -15.59
C GLY A 33 -0.77 -17.55 -15.19
N TRP A 34 -1.86 -16.99 -14.68
CA TRP A 34 -1.95 -15.62 -14.17
C TRP A 34 -1.88 -15.58 -12.64
N ALA A 35 -1.12 -14.64 -12.08
CA ALA A 35 -1.23 -14.23 -10.67
C ALA A 35 -0.75 -12.79 -10.50
N THR A 36 -1.54 -11.84 -10.96
CA THR A 36 -1.23 -10.41 -10.89
C THR A 36 -2.52 -9.58 -10.88
N GLY A 37 -2.37 -8.27 -10.76
CA GLY A 37 -3.49 -7.36 -10.78
C GLY A 37 -3.11 -5.90 -10.56
N THR A 38 -4.14 -5.08 -10.48
CA THR A 38 -4.03 -3.63 -10.27
C THR A 38 -4.99 -3.21 -9.18
N THR A 39 -4.54 -2.27 -8.36
CA THR A 39 -5.33 -1.59 -7.33
C THR A 39 -5.35 -0.11 -7.64
N VAL A 40 -6.54 0.49 -7.65
CA VAL A 40 -6.74 1.93 -7.86
C VAL A 40 -7.27 2.54 -6.56
N VAL A 41 -6.66 3.65 -6.14
CA VAL A 41 -7.15 4.48 -5.05
C VAL A 41 -7.65 5.80 -5.63
N THR A 42 -8.95 6.06 -5.57
CA THR A 42 -9.51 7.35 -5.99
C THR A 42 -9.47 8.34 -4.85
N VAL A 43 -9.22 9.60 -5.19
CA VAL A 43 -9.18 10.69 -4.21
C VAL A 43 -10.19 11.78 -4.61
N PRO A 44 -10.70 12.57 -3.64
CA PRO A 44 -11.50 13.75 -3.93
C PRO A 44 -10.71 14.80 -4.73
N ASP A 45 -11.35 15.50 -5.66
CA ASP A 45 -10.71 16.42 -6.63
C ASP A 45 -9.91 17.59 -6.01
N ARG A 46 -10.10 17.88 -4.71
CA ARG A 46 -9.38 18.96 -3.98
C ARG A 46 -8.35 18.43 -2.99
N SER A 47 -8.03 17.15 -3.05
CA SER A 47 -7.05 16.55 -2.15
C SER A 47 -5.64 17.04 -2.48
N THR A 48 -4.86 17.31 -1.45
CA THR A 48 -3.42 17.49 -1.61
C THR A 48 -2.76 16.12 -1.70
N THR A 49 -1.90 15.89 -2.70
CA THR A 49 -1.16 14.63 -2.82
C THR A 49 0.35 14.85 -2.89
N ALA A 50 1.11 13.94 -2.29
CA ALA A 50 2.56 13.93 -2.35
C ALA A 50 3.08 12.49 -2.47
N VAL A 51 4.38 12.32 -2.70
CA VAL A 51 5.02 11.00 -2.73
C VAL A 51 6.39 11.04 -2.05
N ASP A 52 6.77 9.93 -1.44
CA ASP A 52 8.14 9.62 -1.06
C ASP A 52 8.54 8.28 -1.71
N VAL A 53 9.65 8.29 -2.45
CA VAL A 53 10.22 7.11 -3.10
C VAL A 53 11.56 6.85 -2.43
N ARG A 54 11.69 5.70 -1.74
CA ARG A 54 12.83 5.44 -0.84
C ARG A 54 13.62 4.17 -1.19
N GLY A 55 13.00 3.22 -1.88
CA GLY A 55 13.71 2.04 -2.37
C GLY A 55 14.70 2.38 -3.51
N GLY A 56 15.75 1.57 -3.67
CA GLY A 56 16.77 1.77 -4.71
C GLY A 56 16.40 1.33 -6.12
N GLY A 57 15.31 0.56 -6.30
CA GLY A 57 14.84 0.06 -7.60
C GLY A 57 13.38 0.43 -7.91
N PRO A 58 12.97 1.72 -7.87
CA PRO A 58 11.59 2.11 -8.06
C PRO A 58 11.12 1.94 -9.51
N GLY A 59 9.87 1.52 -9.68
CA GLY A 59 9.13 1.66 -10.92
C GLY A 59 7.95 2.59 -10.69
N THR A 60 8.02 3.81 -11.22
CA THR A 60 7.04 4.85 -10.93
C THR A 60 6.63 5.61 -12.19
N ARG A 61 5.48 6.29 -12.09
CA ARG A 61 4.95 7.22 -13.09
C ARG A 61 4.45 8.48 -12.39
N GLU A 62 4.69 9.64 -13.01
CA GLU A 62 4.15 10.96 -12.62
C GLU A 62 4.51 11.39 -11.18
N THR A 63 5.60 10.89 -10.61
CA THR A 63 6.05 11.26 -9.26
C THR A 63 6.55 12.69 -9.16
N ASP A 64 7.26 13.18 -10.19
CA ASP A 64 7.83 14.54 -10.21
C ASP A 64 6.74 15.60 -10.09
N LEU A 65 5.56 15.37 -10.68
CA LEU A 65 4.42 16.30 -10.58
C LEU A 65 3.95 16.54 -9.13
N LEU A 66 4.23 15.58 -8.24
CA LEU A 66 3.86 15.64 -6.82
C LEU A 66 4.94 16.26 -5.94
N ASP A 67 6.03 16.76 -6.51
CA ASP A 67 7.03 17.52 -5.76
C ASP A 67 6.42 18.85 -5.26
N PRO A 68 6.63 19.24 -3.98
CA PRO A 68 6.12 20.50 -3.44
C PRO A 68 6.47 21.78 -4.22
N VAL A 69 7.50 21.77 -5.07
CA VAL A 69 7.87 22.94 -5.88
C VAL A 69 7.04 23.08 -7.17
N ASN A 70 6.29 22.04 -7.55
CA ASN A 70 5.54 22.00 -8.80
C ASN A 70 4.09 22.49 -8.63
N THR A 71 3.42 22.72 -9.76
CA THR A 71 2.13 23.43 -9.81
C THR A 71 0.92 22.55 -9.49
N VAL A 72 1.04 21.23 -9.69
CA VAL A 72 -0.06 20.28 -9.47
C VAL A 72 -0.14 19.94 -7.99
N LEU A 73 -1.29 20.22 -7.37
CA LEU A 73 -1.49 20.00 -5.94
C LEU A 73 -2.00 18.59 -5.60
N GLY A 74 -2.64 17.92 -6.56
CA GLY A 74 -3.44 16.73 -6.30
C GLY A 74 -3.52 15.78 -7.50
N ALA A 75 -3.47 14.49 -7.22
CA ALA A 75 -3.88 13.43 -8.14
C ALA A 75 -5.41 13.30 -8.20
N HIS A 76 -5.91 12.57 -9.19
CA HIS A 76 -7.33 12.16 -9.29
C HIS A 76 -7.52 10.68 -8.91
N ALA A 77 -6.49 9.87 -9.17
CA ALA A 77 -6.38 8.51 -8.71
C ALA A 77 -4.89 8.13 -8.58
N ILE A 78 -4.58 7.16 -7.73
CA ILE A 78 -3.26 6.56 -7.57
C ILE A 78 -3.35 5.09 -8.00
N VAL A 79 -2.40 4.63 -8.81
CA VAL A 79 -2.36 3.26 -9.32
C VAL A 79 -1.23 2.48 -8.67
N LEU A 80 -1.57 1.37 -8.03
CA LEU A 80 -0.63 0.38 -7.52
C LEU A 80 -0.80 -0.89 -8.36
N SER A 81 0.27 -1.41 -8.96
CA SER A 81 0.12 -2.55 -9.89
C SER A 81 1.22 -3.61 -9.76
N GLY A 82 0.89 -4.85 -10.09
CA GLY A 82 1.88 -5.86 -10.42
C GLY A 82 2.49 -5.64 -11.81
N GLY A 83 3.28 -6.58 -12.31
CA GLY A 83 3.86 -6.58 -13.64
C GLY A 83 5.19 -5.83 -13.78
N SER A 84 5.79 -5.38 -12.68
CA SER A 84 6.98 -4.51 -12.70
C SER A 84 6.76 -3.30 -13.63
N ALA A 85 7.82 -2.76 -14.25
CA ALA A 85 7.74 -1.56 -15.08
C ALA A 85 6.67 -1.65 -16.19
N TYR A 86 6.35 -2.85 -16.70
CA TYR A 86 5.28 -3.04 -17.69
C TYR A 86 3.90 -2.69 -17.13
N GLY A 87 3.67 -2.96 -15.84
CA GLY A 87 2.39 -2.68 -15.18
C GLY A 87 2.07 -1.20 -15.03
N LEU A 88 3.04 -0.29 -15.27
CA LEU A 88 2.76 1.14 -15.34
C LEU A 88 1.76 1.48 -16.45
N ALA A 89 1.60 0.61 -17.46
CA ALA A 89 0.57 0.72 -18.49
C ALA A 89 -0.87 0.74 -17.93
N ALA A 90 -1.10 0.19 -16.72
CA ALA A 90 -2.41 0.26 -16.09
C ALA A 90 -2.87 1.69 -15.81
N ALA A 91 -1.95 2.62 -15.60
CA ALA A 91 -2.29 4.04 -15.40
C ALA A 91 -2.96 4.66 -16.63
N ASP A 92 -2.63 4.22 -17.85
CA ASP A 92 -3.23 4.75 -19.08
C ASP A 92 -4.73 4.45 -19.17
N GLY A 93 -5.15 3.28 -18.69
CA GLY A 93 -6.56 2.91 -18.64
C GLY A 93 -7.35 3.76 -17.66
N VAL A 94 -6.79 4.00 -16.46
CA VAL A 94 -7.37 4.89 -15.46
C VAL A 94 -7.47 6.32 -15.99
N MET A 95 -6.40 6.84 -16.59
CA MET A 95 -6.37 8.17 -17.20
C MET A 95 -7.44 8.31 -18.27
N SER A 96 -7.54 7.35 -19.19
CA SER A 96 -8.53 7.36 -20.28
C SER A 96 -9.97 7.32 -19.77
N VAL A 97 -10.25 6.57 -18.69
CA VAL A 97 -11.60 6.52 -18.08
C VAL A 97 -11.92 7.85 -17.40
N LEU A 98 -10.99 8.42 -16.63
CA LEU A 98 -11.18 9.70 -15.95
C LEU A 98 -11.39 10.85 -16.94
N GLU A 99 -10.64 10.89 -18.04
CA GLU A 99 -10.81 11.85 -19.13
C GLU A 99 -12.24 11.78 -19.70
N ARG A 100 -12.74 10.57 -20.00
CA ARG A 100 -14.12 10.37 -20.49
C ARG A 100 -15.19 10.78 -19.46
N GLN A 101 -14.85 10.79 -18.19
CA GLN A 101 -15.70 11.28 -17.10
C GLN A 101 -15.54 12.79 -16.86
N SER A 102 -14.74 13.48 -17.67
CA SER A 102 -14.37 14.89 -17.47
C SER A 102 -13.77 15.16 -16.08
N ARG A 103 -13.05 14.17 -15.52
CA ARG A 103 -12.34 14.26 -14.25
C ARG A 103 -10.85 14.42 -14.49
N GLY A 104 -10.34 15.61 -14.25
CA GLY A 104 -8.94 15.95 -14.44
C GLY A 104 -8.71 17.45 -14.20
N LEU A 105 -7.48 17.91 -14.40
CA LEU A 105 -7.18 19.33 -14.40
C LEU A 105 -7.89 20.00 -15.59
N PRO A 106 -8.78 20.98 -15.36
CA PRO A 106 -9.45 21.68 -16.45
C PRO A 106 -8.45 22.53 -17.21
N MET A 107 -8.38 22.35 -18.53
CA MET A 107 -7.42 23.04 -19.39
C MET A 107 -8.01 24.24 -20.14
N ASP A 108 -9.32 24.24 -20.33
CA ASP A 108 -10.04 25.30 -21.03
C ASP A 108 -11.53 25.33 -20.66
N LEU A 109 -12.27 26.22 -21.31
CA LEU A 109 -13.72 26.37 -21.16
C LEU A 109 -14.53 25.38 -22.02
N LEU A 110 -13.87 24.52 -22.79
CA LEU A 110 -14.51 23.52 -23.66
C LEU A 110 -14.72 22.19 -22.95
N GLY A 111 -14.24 22.07 -21.70
CA GLY A 111 -14.35 20.85 -20.91
C GLY A 111 -13.21 19.86 -21.13
N HIS A 112 -12.11 20.27 -21.77
CA HIS A 112 -10.93 19.44 -21.86
C HIS A 112 -10.23 19.33 -20.50
N VAL A 113 -9.87 18.11 -20.12
CA VAL A 113 -9.21 17.83 -18.84
C VAL A 113 -7.94 16.99 -19.03
N VAL A 114 -6.98 17.15 -18.12
CA VAL A 114 -5.81 16.28 -18.00
C VAL A 114 -5.85 15.57 -16.64
N PRO A 115 -6.24 14.28 -16.58
CA PRO A 115 -6.20 13.52 -15.34
C PRO A 115 -4.76 13.31 -14.87
N ILE A 116 -4.53 13.42 -13.56
CA ILE A 116 -3.23 13.16 -12.92
C ILE A 116 -3.30 11.81 -12.23
N VAL A 117 -2.50 10.86 -12.72
CA VAL A 117 -2.58 9.43 -12.34
C VAL A 117 -1.18 8.88 -12.02
N PRO A 118 -0.60 9.28 -10.88
CA PRO A 118 0.65 8.71 -10.40
C PRO A 118 0.52 7.21 -10.15
N ALA A 119 1.61 6.48 -10.38
CA ALA A 119 1.64 5.04 -10.21
C ALA A 119 2.95 4.53 -9.62
N ALA A 120 2.85 3.39 -8.95
CA ALA A 120 4.00 2.58 -8.54
C ALA A 120 3.73 1.09 -8.78
N VAL A 121 4.78 0.31 -8.99
CA VAL A 121 4.67 -1.13 -9.35
C VAL A 121 5.50 -2.04 -8.47
N ILE A 122 4.99 -3.25 -8.26
CA ILE A 122 5.74 -4.34 -7.63
C ILE A 122 6.31 -5.31 -8.67
N PHE A 123 7.39 -6.01 -8.32
CA PHE A 123 7.92 -7.13 -9.11
C PHE A 123 7.30 -8.47 -8.69
N ASP A 124 6.34 -8.95 -9.47
CA ASP A 124 5.64 -10.24 -9.32
C ASP A 124 5.73 -11.14 -10.57
N LEU A 125 6.50 -10.76 -11.60
CA LEU A 125 6.60 -11.48 -12.88
C LEU A 125 6.90 -12.99 -12.78
N PRO A 126 7.69 -13.49 -11.81
CA PRO A 126 7.90 -14.94 -11.65
C PRO A 126 6.69 -15.69 -11.07
N VAL A 127 5.62 -15.01 -10.64
CA VAL A 127 4.40 -15.64 -10.12
C VAL A 127 3.39 -15.76 -11.27
N GLY A 128 3.55 -16.83 -12.05
CA GLY A 128 2.82 -17.03 -13.30
C GLY A 128 3.71 -16.94 -14.54
N ALA A 129 3.09 -16.88 -15.72
CA ALA A 129 3.82 -16.67 -16.97
C ALA A 129 4.31 -15.23 -17.07
N TRP A 130 5.53 -15.04 -17.58
CA TRP A 130 6.21 -13.74 -17.61
C TRP A 130 5.45 -12.68 -18.40
N GLU A 131 4.73 -13.10 -19.44
CA GLU A 131 3.95 -12.23 -20.32
C GLU A 131 2.58 -11.87 -19.74
N ASN A 132 2.13 -12.52 -18.68
CA ASN A 132 0.85 -12.30 -18.03
C ASN A 132 0.95 -11.17 -16.99
N ARG A 133 0.84 -9.93 -17.46
CA ARG A 133 1.08 -8.70 -16.70
C ARG A 133 -0.07 -7.70 -16.89
N PRO A 134 -0.31 -6.78 -15.95
CA PRO A 134 -1.34 -5.76 -16.09
C PRO A 134 -1.08 -4.81 -17.26
N ASP A 135 -2.16 -4.40 -17.91
CA ASP A 135 -2.20 -3.42 -19.00
C ASP A 135 -3.26 -2.34 -18.69
N ALA A 136 -3.57 -1.48 -19.67
CA ALA A 136 -4.58 -0.44 -19.52
C ALA A 136 -5.97 -0.98 -19.13
N ASP A 137 -6.37 -2.16 -19.59
CA ASP A 137 -7.68 -2.75 -19.27
C ASP A 137 -7.77 -3.11 -17.78
N PHE A 138 -6.68 -3.59 -17.18
CA PHE A 138 -6.62 -3.82 -15.74
C PHE A 138 -6.88 -2.55 -14.93
N GLY A 139 -6.29 -1.42 -15.34
CA GLY A 139 -6.50 -0.12 -14.71
C GLY A 139 -7.94 0.37 -14.85
N ALA A 140 -8.52 0.27 -16.05
CA ALA A 140 -9.90 0.67 -16.30
C ALA A 140 -10.90 -0.16 -15.47
N GLN A 141 -10.71 -1.48 -15.39
CA GLN A 141 -11.54 -2.37 -14.57
C GLN A 141 -11.36 -2.10 -13.07
N ALA A 142 -10.15 -1.77 -12.62
CA ALA A 142 -9.89 -1.54 -11.21
C ALA A 142 -10.55 -0.24 -10.76
N LEU A 143 -10.52 0.80 -11.61
CA LEU A 143 -11.26 2.04 -11.39
C LEU A 143 -12.79 1.80 -11.39
N ALA A 144 -13.30 0.95 -12.27
CA ALA A 144 -14.72 0.63 -12.32
C ALA A 144 -15.20 -0.13 -11.06
N ALA A 145 -14.30 -0.84 -10.38
CA ALA A 145 -14.58 -1.61 -9.17
C ALA A 145 -14.40 -0.81 -7.86
N VAL A 146 -14.15 0.50 -7.94
CA VAL A 146 -13.89 1.35 -6.76
C VAL A 146 -15.11 1.41 -5.83
N GLY A 147 -14.87 1.19 -4.55
CA GLY A 147 -15.84 1.37 -3.47
C GLY A 147 -15.19 1.62 -2.11
N GLU A 148 -16.02 1.83 -1.08
CA GLU A 148 -15.58 1.98 0.31
C GLU A 148 -15.21 0.63 0.94
N GLU A 149 -15.96 -0.43 0.59
CA GLU A 149 -15.66 -1.81 0.96
C GLU A 149 -14.90 -2.51 -0.15
N PHE A 150 -13.78 -3.13 0.20
CA PHE A 150 -12.90 -3.82 -0.73
C PHE A 150 -12.22 -5.02 -0.06
N ALA A 151 -11.82 -5.99 -0.86
CA ALA A 151 -11.13 -7.18 -0.38
C ALA A 151 -9.67 -6.87 0.00
N ILE A 152 -9.11 -7.63 0.94
CA ILE A 152 -7.69 -7.58 1.33
C ILE A 152 -7.05 -8.96 1.15
N GLY A 153 -5.73 -9.04 1.27
CA GLY A 153 -4.96 -10.27 1.03
C GLY A 153 -4.60 -10.43 -0.45
N THR A 154 -4.97 -11.57 -1.03
CA THR A 154 -4.54 -11.96 -2.40
C THR A 154 -5.48 -11.43 -3.48
N VAL A 155 -5.50 -10.11 -3.64
CA VAL A 155 -6.32 -9.39 -4.62
C VAL A 155 -5.55 -8.21 -5.22
N GLY A 156 -5.99 -7.71 -6.37
CA GLY A 156 -5.44 -6.53 -7.03
C GLY A 156 -3.93 -6.66 -7.24
N ALA A 157 -3.19 -5.59 -6.95
CA ALA A 157 -1.72 -5.61 -6.98
C ALA A 157 -1.08 -6.58 -5.97
N GLY A 158 -1.83 -7.05 -4.96
CA GLY A 158 -1.37 -8.05 -3.99
C GLY A 158 -1.42 -9.48 -4.49
N THR A 159 -1.98 -9.74 -5.67
CA THR A 159 -2.22 -11.11 -6.18
C THR A 159 -0.92 -11.92 -6.30
N GLY A 160 0.09 -11.38 -6.98
CA GLY A 160 1.42 -12.01 -7.13
C GLY A 160 2.43 -11.65 -6.04
N ALA A 161 2.04 -10.81 -5.08
CA ALA A 161 2.95 -10.27 -4.06
C ALA A 161 3.51 -11.34 -3.10
N ARG A 162 4.76 -11.16 -2.64
CA ARG A 162 5.43 -12.01 -1.64
C ARG A 162 6.16 -11.18 -0.61
N ALA A 163 6.08 -11.58 0.66
CA ALA A 163 6.79 -10.95 1.77
C ALA A 163 7.80 -11.95 2.35
N GLY A 164 9.07 -11.82 1.96
CA GLY A 164 10.10 -12.81 2.31
C GLY A 164 9.73 -14.20 1.79
N ALA A 165 9.65 -15.19 2.68
CA ALA A 165 9.28 -16.56 2.36
C ALA A 165 7.75 -16.76 2.18
N LEU A 166 6.92 -15.82 2.63
CA LEU A 166 5.48 -15.97 2.68
C LEU A 166 4.79 -15.22 1.54
N LYS A 167 3.51 -15.56 1.34
CA LYS A 167 2.61 -14.79 0.49
C LYS A 167 2.42 -13.39 1.08
N GLY A 168 2.60 -12.37 0.24
CA GLY A 168 2.25 -10.98 0.53
C GLY A 168 0.85 -10.64 0.04
N GLY A 169 0.47 -9.37 0.01
CA GLY A 169 -0.89 -9.02 -0.40
C GLY A 169 -1.21 -7.54 -0.33
N ILE A 170 -2.50 -7.24 -0.43
CA ILE A 170 -3.09 -5.96 -0.07
C ILE A 170 -3.42 -5.98 1.42
N GLY A 171 -2.98 -4.98 2.15
CA GLY A 171 -3.41 -4.76 3.53
C GLY A 171 -3.80 -3.32 3.74
N THR A 172 -4.59 -3.10 4.78
CA THR A 172 -5.10 -1.78 5.12
C THR A 172 -5.27 -1.66 6.62
N SER A 173 -5.25 -0.43 7.11
CA SER A 173 -5.60 -0.07 8.49
C SER A 173 -5.99 1.40 8.56
N SER A 174 -6.56 1.80 9.69
CA SER A 174 -6.80 3.20 10.03
C SER A 174 -6.65 3.47 11.52
N ILE A 175 -6.45 4.74 11.86
CA ILE A 175 -6.35 5.24 13.23
C ILE A 175 -7.07 6.58 13.25
N THR A 176 -8.06 6.72 14.13
CA THR A 176 -8.61 8.03 14.50
C THR A 176 -7.93 8.47 15.77
N LEU A 177 -7.43 9.70 15.80
CA LEU A 177 -6.75 10.24 16.98
C LEU A 177 -7.79 10.79 17.95
N ASP A 178 -7.78 10.30 19.18
CA ASP A 178 -8.78 10.68 20.20
C ASP A 178 -8.32 11.88 21.04
N ASP A 179 -7.05 12.27 20.97
CA ASP A 179 -6.47 13.38 21.71
C ASP A 179 -5.36 14.11 20.95
N GLY A 180 -4.75 15.11 21.61
CA GLY A 180 -3.64 15.87 21.06
C GLY A 180 -4.00 16.86 19.94
N PRO A 181 -2.99 17.40 19.24
CA PRO A 181 -3.17 18.42 18.19
C PRO A 181 -3.98 17.97 16.98
N ALA A 182 -4.16 16.66 16.79
CA ALA A 182 -4.87 16.04 15.68
C ALA A 182 -6.16 15.32 16.11
N CYS A 183 -6.67 15.60 17.32
CA CYS A 183 -7.90 15.01 17.85
C CYS A 183 -9.06 15.10 16.85
N GLY A 184 -9.75 13.99 16.64
CA GLY A 184 -10.89 13.84 15.72
C GLY A 184 -10.51 13.67 14.24
N LEU A 185 -9.22 13.63 13.91
CA LEU A 185 -8.74 13.34 12.56
C LEU A 185 -8.42 11.85 12.41
N THR A 186 -8.50 11.38 11.18
CA THR A 186 -8.22 9.99 10.82
C THR A 186 -7.01 9.91 9.89
N VAL A 187 -6.17 8.90 10.10
CA VAL A 187 -5.11 8.47 9.18
C VAL A 187 -5.39 7.03 8.76
N GLY A 188 -5.44 6.79 7.46
CA GLY A 188 -5.62 5.48 6.85
C GLY A 188 -4.42 5.07 6.02
N ALA A 189 -4.17 3.77 5.88
CA ALA A 189 -3.13 3.24 5.01
C ALA A 189 -3.63 2.06 4.18
N LEU A 190 -3.13 1.94 2.95
CA LEU A 190 -3.30 0.80 2.05
C LEU A 190 -1.94 0.44 1.48
N VAL A 191 -1.52 -0.82 1.62
CA VAL A 191 -0.18 -1.25 1.24
C VAL A 191 -0.25 -2.55 0.44
N VAL A 192 0.53 -2.62 -0.64
CA VAL A 192 0.89 -3.86 -1.34
C VAL A 192 2.22 -4.34 -0.75
N ALA A 193 2.17 -5.38 0.09
CA ALA A 193 3.37 -5.95 0.70
C ALA A 193 4.05 -6.94 -0.24
N ASN A 194 5.08 -6.49 -0.98
CA ASN A 194 5.98 -7.37 -1.74
C ASN A 194 7.49 -7.16 -1.41
N PRO A 195 7.91 -7.10 -0.13
CA PRO A 195 9.31 -6.83 0.22
C PRO A 195 10.25 -8.04 0.02
N VAL A 196 11.56 -7.78 -0.17
CA VAL A 196 12.62 -8.80 0.05
C VAL A 196 12.53 -9.29 1.49
N GLY A 197 12.46 -8.35 2.43
CA GLY A 197 12.53 -8.59 3.86
C GLY A 197 11.36 -9.39 4.40
N ALA A 198 11.58 -10.00 5.56
CA ALA A 198 10.54 -10.70 6.27
C ALA A 198 9.64 -9.70 7.02
N VAL A 199 8.33 -9.94 7.01
CA VAL A 199 7.36 -9.23 7.86
C VAL A 199 7.16 -9.95 9.20
N ILE A 200 7.32 -11.26 9.18
CA ILE A 200 7.20 -12.14 10.34
C ILE A 200 8.60 -12.51 10.83
N ASP A 201 8.84 -12.33 12.12
CA ASP A 201 10.08 -12.72 12.78
C ASP A 201 10.25 -14.25 12.76
N PRO A 202 11.29 -14.78 12.09
CA PRO A 202 11.53 -16.23 12.04
C PRO A 202 11.83 -16.85 13.42
N GLY A 203 12.23 -16.06 14.41
CA GLY A 203 12.46 -16.55 15.77
C GLY A 203 11.19 -16.78 16.59
N THR A 204 10.09 -16.10 16.25
CA THR A 204 8.86 -16.11 17.05
C THR A 204 7.60 -16.51 16.26
N GLY A 205 7.65 -16.44 14.93
CA GLY A 205 6.47 -16.63 14.08
C GLY A 205 5.44 -15.48 14.18
N LEU A 206 5.81 -14.37 14.80
CA LEU A 206 4.95 -13.18 14.97
C LEU A 206 5.48 -12.01 14.14
N PRO A 207 4.64 -11.00 13.83
CA PRO A 207 5.11 -9.76 13.22
C PRO A 207 6.23 -9.10 14.02
N TRP A 208 7.18 -8.44 13.33
CA TRP A 208 8.16 -7.59 14.00
C TRP A 208 7.48 -6.52 14.86
N GLY A 209 8.11 -6.12 15.96
CA GLY A 209 7.56 -5.17 16.92
C GLY A 209 6.68 -5.82 17.99
N GLY A 210 5.89 -6.84 17.64
CA GLY A 210 5.13 -7.70 18.57
C GLY A 210 4.19 -6.99 19.54
N ASP A 211 4.03 -5.68 19.40
CA ASP A 211 3.38 -4.75 20.33
C ASP A 211 1.89 -4.56 20.06
N ASP A 212 1.42 -5.02 18.89
CA ASP A 212 0.06 -4.79 18.40
C ASP A 212 -0.62 -6.09 17.91
N LEU A 213 -0.29 -7.22 18.54
CA LEU A 213 -0.80 -8.53 18.14
C LEU A 213 -2.33 -8.64 18.24
N GLU A 214 -2.94 -8.01 19.24
CA GLU A 214 -4.39 -8.00 19.44
C GLU A 214 -5.12 -7.34 18.27
N HIS A 215 -4.58 -6.24 17.73
CA HIS A 215 -5.13 -5.57 16.54
C HIS A 215 -5.19 -6.50 15.33
N HIS A 216 -4.25 -7.44 15.23
CA HIS A 216 -4.17 -8.45 14.18
C HIS A 216 -4.86 -9.76 14.54
N GLY A 217 -5.43 -9.89 15.75
CA GLY A 217 -6.03 -11.13 16.23
C GLY A 217 -5.03 -12.27 16.36
N LEU A 218 -3.77 -11.97 16.68
CA LEU A 218 -2.68 -12.94 16.76
C LEU A 218 -2.31 -13.29 18.19
N VAL A 219 -1.89 -14.54 18.39
CA VAL A 219 -1.30 -15.07 19.62
C VAL A 219 0.03 -15.77 19.29
N PRO A 220 0.92 -16.00 20.28
CA PRO A 220 2.12 -16.78 20.05
C PRO A 220 1.81 -18.17 19.47
N PRO A 221 2.39 -18.53 18.30
CA PRO A 221 2.15 -19.81 17.65
C PRO A 221 2.88 -20.98 18.34
N ASP A 222 2.50 -22.19 17.95
CA ASP A 222 3.17 -23.43 18.33
C ASP A 222 4.65 -23.40 17.91
N PRO A 223 5.59 -23.74 18.81
CA PRO A 223 7.02 -23.72 18.49
C PRO A 223 7.43 -24.63 17.32
N GLY A 224 6.68 -25.70 17.05
CA GLY A 224 6.90 -26.57 15.89
C GLY A 224 6.58 -25.87 14.57
N GLU A 225 5.49 -25.10 14.51
CA GLU A 225 5.16 -24.25 13.36
C GLU A 225 6.21 -23.16 13.14
N VAL A 226 6.71 -22.55 14.22
CA VAL A 226 7.81 -21.58 14.16
C VAL A 226 9.07 -22.20 13.56
N ALA A 227 9.42 -23.42 13.98
CA ALA A 227 10.56 -24.14 13.43
C ALA A 227 10.38 -24.46 11.93
N VAL A 228 9.16 -24.81 11.50
CA VAL A 228 8.83 -24.99 10.07
C VAL A 228 9.00 -23.68 9.30
N TYR A 229 8.43 -22.59 9.81
CA TYR A 229 8.56 -21.26 9.20
C TYR A 229 10.02 -20.83 9.06
N ALA A 230 10.83 -20.99 10.11
CA ALA A 230 12.25 -20.66 10.11
C ALA A 230 13.06 -21.46 9.08
N GLY A 231 12.58 -22.64 8.68
CA GLY A 231 13.18 -23.48 7.64
C GLY A 231 12.78 -23.12 6.20
N LEU A 232 11.81 -22.22 6.00
CA LEU A 232 11.39 -21.83 4.65
C LEU A 232 12.47 -20.98 3.95
N ALA A 233 12.66 -21.25 2.67
CA ALA A 233 13.56 -20.45 1.85
C ALA A 233 12.94 -19.07 1.55
N ASN A 234 13.73 -18.01 1.74
CA ASN A 234 13.34 -16.67 1.31
C ASN A 234 13.24 -16.57 -0.22
N LYS A 235 12.53 -15.53 -0.69
CA LYS A 235 12.43 -15.20 -2.11
C LYS A 235 13.83 -15.09 -2.74
N GLY A 236 14.10 -15.93 -3.74
CA GLY A 236 15.37 -15.95 -4.48
C GLY A 236 15.50 -14.90 -5.60
N THR A 237 14.61 -13.90 -5.66
CA THR A 237 14.57 -12.92 -6.75
C THR A 237 15.30 -11.63 -6.38
N PRO A 238 16.02 -11.00 -7.32
CA PRO A 238 16.80 -9.81 -7.05
C PRO A 238 15.99 -8.51 -6.98
N LEU A 239 14.67 -8.51 -7.22
CA LEU A 239 13.84 -7.28 -7.23
C LEU A 239 12.54 -7.48 -6.44
N ASN A 240 12.18 -6.48 -5.63
CA ASN A 240 11.03 -6.46 -4.74
C ASN A 240 10.54 -5.03 -4.52
N THR A 241 9.36 -4.86 -3.91
CA THR A 241 8.78 -3.52 -3.71
C THR A 241 7.65 -3.57 -2.70
N THR A 242 7.62 -2.66 -1.71
CA THR A 242 6.41 -2.35 -0.95
C THR A 242 5.88 -0.99 -1.36
N ILE A 243 4.65 -0.95 -1.89
CA ILE A 243 4.03 0.28 -2.39
C ILE A 243 2.70 0.54 -1.69
N GLY A 244 2.31 1.80 -1.56
CA GLY A 244 1.07 2.09 -0.84
C GLY A 244 0.64 3.54 -0.88
N VAL A 245 -0.49 3.79 -0.21
CA VAL A 245 -1.08 5.10 0.00
C VAL A 245 -1.33 5.30 1.49
N VAL A 246 -0.95 6.46 2.02
CA VAL A 246 -1.36 6.96 3.33
C VAL A 246 -2.32 8.11 3.11
N ALA A 247 -3.50 8.06 3.72
CA ALA A 247 -4.51 9.10 3.59
C ALA A 247 -4.82 9.73 4.94
N THR A 248 -5.19 11.00 4.96
CA THR A 248 -5.77 11.67 6.12
C THR A 248 -6.88 12.61 5.70
N ASP A 249 -7.84 12.84 6.59
CA ASP A 249 -8.91 13.80 6.38
C ASP A 249 -8.53 15.24 6.76
N ALA A 250 -7.33 15.43 7.31
CA ALA A 250 -6.76 16.74 7.60
C ALA A 250 -6.53 17.56 6.32
N ALA A 251 -6.64 18.89 6.44
CA ALA A 251 -6.13 19.81 5.43
C ALA A 251 -4.63 20.06 5.65
N LEU A 252 -3.79 19.63 4.69
CA LEU A 252 -2.33 19.76 4.77
C LEU A 252 -1.77 20.47 3.53
N SER A 253 -0.65 21.17 3.71
CA SER A 253 0.19 21.66 2.60
C SER A 253 0.89 20.49 1.90
N VAL A 254 1.34 20.67 0.66
CA VAL A 254 2.06 19.62 -0.09
C VAL A 254 3.29 19.12 0.68
N ALA A 255 4.02 20.04 1.33
CA ALA A 255 5.18 19.70 2.15
C ALA A 255 4.80 18.86 3.39
N ALA A 256 3.71 19.19 4.08
CA ALA A 256 3.22 18.41 5.22
C ALA A 256 2.63 17.04 4.78
N THR A 257 1.93 17.00 3.64
CA THR A 257 1.49 15.73 3.03
C THR A 257 2.68 14.85 2.65
N ARG A 258 3.78 15.43 2.13
CA ARG A 258 5.01 14.67 1.87
C ARG A 258 5.63 14.12 3.14
N ARG A 259 5.61 14.88 4.25
CA ARG A 259 6.06 14.37 5.55
C ARG A 259 5.25 13.16 6.02
N LEU A 260 3.97 13.10 5.70
CA LEU A 260 3.13 11.93 5.99
C LEU A 260 3.63 10.68 5.25
N ALA A 261 3.95 10.80 3.95
CA ALA A 261 4.54 9.70 3.17
C ALA A 261 5.89 9.26 3.75
N MET A 262 6.77 10.21 4.06
CA MET A 262 8.09 9.95 4.65
C MET A 262 7.97 9.17 5.97
N SER A 263 7.06 9.58 6.87
CA SER A 263 6.84 8.88 8.14
C SER A 263 6.17 7.53 7.96
N GLY A 264 5.34 7.36 6.93
CA GLY A 264 4.83 6.05 6.53
C GLY A 264 5.95 5.04 6.28
N HIS A 265 7.06 5.47 5.68
CA HIS A 265 8.21 4.58 5.47
C HIS A 265 8.89 4.14 6.78
N ASP A 266 8.75 4.88 7.87
CA ASP A 266 9.21 4.42 9.19
C ASP A 266 8.33 3.25 9.68
N GLY A 267 7.04 3.28 9.35
CA GLY A 267 6.13 2.13 9.50
C GLY A 267 6.57 0.91 8.70
N LEU A 268 7.03 1.11 7.46
CA LEU A 268 7.63 0.03 6.65
C LEU A 268 8.86 -0.56 7.36
N ALA A 269 9.75 0.28 7.88
CA ALA A 269 10.96 -0.17 8.57
C ALA A 269 10.67 -0.90 9.91
N ARG A 270 9.56 -0.58 10.57
CA ARG A 270 9.08 -1.32 11.77
C ARG A 270 8.51 -2.69 11.39
N ALA A 271 7.79 -2.78 10.27
CA ALA A 271 7.12 -4.00 9.84
C ALA A 271 8.00 -4.95 9.01
N ILE A 272 9.07 -4.48 8.39
CA ILE A 272 9.83 -5.23 7.38
C ILE A 272 11.32 -5.23 7.74
N ARG A 273 11.93 -6.42 7.74
CA ARG A 273 13.37 -6.56 8.01
C ARG A 273 14.09 -7.45 6.98
N PRO A 274 15.09 -6.91 6.23
CA PRO A 274 15.38 -5.48 6.04
C PRO A 274 14.34 -4.79 5.13
N ALA A 275 14.14 -3.49 5.31
CA ALA A 275 13.37 -2.61 4.41
C ALA A 275 14.31 -1.72 3.57
N HIS A 276 13.80 -1.14 2.47
CA HIS A 276 14.51 -0.17 1.62
C HIS A 276 15.85 -0.68 1.08
N SER A 277 15.92 -1.96 0.73
CA SER A 277 17.07 -2.49 0.02
C SER A 277 17.33 -1.69 -1.26
N PRO A 278 18.58 -1.62 -1.76
CA PRO A 278 18.85 -1.13 -3.12
C PRO A 278 18.07 -1.86 -4.22
N LEU A 279 17.55 -3.04 -3.89
CA LEU A 279 16.75 -3.92 -4.73
C LEU A 279 15.23 -3.78 -4.51
N ASP A 280 14.83 -2.97 -3.52
CA ASP A 280 13.43 -2.65 -3.25
C ASP A 280 13.06 -1.37 -4.00
N GLY A 281 11.85 -1.26 -4.55
CA GLY A 281 11.33 -0.01 -5.14
C GLY A 281 10.36 0.75 -4.22
N ASP A 282 10.51 0.63 -2.90
CA ASP A 282 9.54 1.10 -1.91
C ASP A 282 9.07 2.53 -2.16
N THR A 283 7.75 2.73 -2.25
CA THR A 283 7.12 4.00 -2.63
C THR A 283 5.80 4.19 -1.87
N LEU A 284 5.67 5.29 -1.13
CA LEU A 284 4.41 5.67 -0.50
C LEU A 284 3.91 7.00 -1.06
N PHE A 285 2.67 6.98 -1.54
CA PHE A 285 1.91 8.19 -1.81
C PHE A 285 1.21 8.65 -0.54
N ALA A 286 1.04 9.95 -0.38
CA ALA A 286 0.24 10.54 0.68
C ALA A 286 -0.89 11.39 0.11
N VAL A 287 -2.06 11.35 0.75
CA VAL A 287 -3.27 12.08 0.38
C VAL A 287 -3.80 12.78 1.62
N ALA A 288 -4.05 14.09 1.51
CA ALA A 288 -4.76 14.86 2.50
C ALA A 288 -6.06 15.36 1.88
N THR A 289 -7.21 14.79 2.27
CA THR A 289 -8.50 15.09 1.60
C THR A 289 -9.06 16.45 2.00
N GLY A 290 -8.61 17.02 3.12
CA GLY A 290 -9.09 18.30 3.64
C GLY A 290 -10.56 18.27 4.07
N ALA A 291 -11.13 17.09 4.33
CA ALA A 291 -12.52 16.94 4.73
C ALA A 291 -12.78 17.45 6.16
N ARG A 292 -11.74 17.54 7.00
CA ARG A 292 -11.82 18.05 8.37
C ARG A 292 -10.76 19.10 8.66
N THR A 293 -11.16 20.08 9.47
CA THR A 293 -10.25 20.98 10.15
C THR A 293 -9.97 20.41 11.54
N ALA A 294 -8.70 20.36 11.93
CA ALA A 294 -8.32 19.96 13.29
C ALA A 294 -8.98 20.90 14.31
N ASP A 295 -9.59 20.34 15.36
CA ASP A 295 -9.95 21.13 16.56
C ASP A 295 -8.70 21.26 17.44
N ALA A 296 -7.69 21.94 16.90
CA ALA A 296 -6.39 22.02 17.52
C ALA A 296 -6.46 22.93 18.75
N LYS A 297 -6.30 22.36 19.95
CA LYS A 297 -5.78 23.15 21.07
C LYS A 297 -4.38 23.61 20.67
N ALA A 298 -4.24 24.91 20.42
CA ALA A 298 -2.99 25.49 19.94
C ALA A 298 -1.84 25.12 20.89
N THR A 299 -0.91 24.29 20.42
CA THR A 299 0.36 24.04 21.10
C THR A 299 1.29 25.19 20.70
N PRO A 300 1.75 26.04 21.64
CA PRO A 300 2.61 27.17 21.29
C PRO A 300 3.88 26.71 20.59
N MET A 301 4.17 27.28 19.43
CA MET A 301 5.41 27.04 18.70
C MET A 301 6.38 28.22 18.85
N PRO A 302 7.69 27.98 18.91
CA PRO A 302 8.68 29.05 18.84
C PRO A 302 8.48 29.95 17.61
N LEU A 303 8.78 31.24 17.76
CA LEU A 303 8.71 32.20 16.66
C LEU A 303 9.59 31.73 15.48
N GLY A 304 9.01 31.72 14.27
CA GLY A 304 9.68 31.28 13.05
C GLY A 304 9.51 29.80 12.71
N MET A 305 8.84 29.00 13.55
CA MET A 305 8.41 27.64 13.21
C MET A 305 7.01 27.62 12.61
N ASP A 306 6.73 26.60 11.79
CA ASP A 306 5.40 26.38 11.24
C ASP A 306 4.40 26.06 12.37
N PRO A 307 3.33 26.84 12.56
CA PRO A 307 2.30 26.56 13.57
C PRO A 307 1.57 25.24 13.34
N ALA A 308 1.60 24.66 12.13
CA ALA A 308 1.02 23.36 11.82
C ALA A 308 1.94 22.17 12.18
N ALA A 309 3.15 22.42 12.67
CA ALA A 309 4.10 21.35 12.99
C ALA A 309 3.59 20.35 14.05
N PRO A 310 2.92 20.74 15.15
CA PRO A 310 2.36 19.79 16.11
C PRO A 310 1.28 18.88 15.50
N LEU A 311 0.42 19.43 14.65
CA LEU A 311 -0.59 18.67 13.91
C LEU A 311 0.09 17.66 12.97
N THR A 312 1.05 18.13 12.17
CA THR A 312 1.80 17.29 11.23
C THR A 312 2.54 16.17 11.95
N ALA A 313 3.17 16.46 13.10
CA ALA A 313 3.89 15.47 13.88
C ALA A 313 2.97 14.35 14.40
N ALA A 314 1.81 14.70 14.95
CA ALA A 314 0.82 13.72 15.42
C ALA A 314 0.30 12.83 14.27
N LEU A 315 0.02 13.41 13.11
CA LEU A 315 -0.39 12.66 11.92
C LEU A 315 0.73 11.76 11.38
N CYS A 316 1.98 12.22 11.40
CA CYS A 316 3.16 11.44 11.02
C CYS A 316 3.35 10.20 11.90
N GLU A 317 3.14 10.32 13.21
CA GLU A 317 3.19 9.18 14.12
C GLU A 317 2.09 8.15 13.81
N ALA A 318 0.85 8.62 13.64
CA ALA A 318 -0.28 7.77 13.24
C ALA A 318 -0.04 7.11 11.87
N ALA A 319 0.57 7.82 10.91
CA ALA A 319 0.92 7.26 9.61
C ALA A 319 1.93 6.12 9.71
N ALA A 320 2.97 6.25 10.52
CA ALA A 320 3.93 5.16 10.73
C ALA A 320 3.23 3.91 11.31
N THR A 321 2.36 4.09 12.30
CA THR A 321 1.62 2.97 12.90
C THR A 321 0.60 2.36 11.93
N ALA A 322 -0.14 3.18 11.19
CA ALA A 322 -1.08 2.70 10.17
C ALA A 322 -0.36 1.93 9.06
N VAL A 323 0.78 2.41 8.57
CA VAL A 323 1.54 1.68 7.55
C VAL A 323 2.07 0.35 8.10
N GLN A 324 2.60 0.32 9.33
CA GLN A 324 3.03 -0.93 9.98
C GLN A 324 1.88 -1.95 10.03
N ARG A 325 0.72 -1.53 10.54
CA ARG A 325 -0.50 -2.36 10.62
C ARG A 325 -0.97 -2.84 9.25
N ALA A 326 -0.97 -1.96 8.25
CA ALA A 326 -1.37 -2.32 6.88
C ALA A 326 -0.44 -3.36 6.26
N VAL A 327 0.88 -3.30 6.49
CA VAL A 327 1.84 -4.32 6.03
C VAL A 327 1.55 -5.68 6.68
N VAL A 328 1.35 -5.71 8.00
CA VAL A 328 1.05 -6.96 8.71
C VAL A 328 -0.29 -7.53 8.26
N SER A 329 -1.31 -6.68 8.16
CA SER A 329 -2.64 -7.02 7.62
C SER A 329 -2.54 -7.67 6.24
N ALA A 330 -1.67 -7.17 5.35
CA ALA A 330 -1.47 -7.71 4.02
C ALA A 330 -0.98 -9.17 4.01
N VAL A 331 -0.05 -9.50 4.89
CA VAL A 331 0.57 -10.83 4.99
C VAL A 331 -0.35 -11.82 5.72
N VAL A 332 -0.98 -11.36 6.80
CA VAL A 332 -1.89 -12.18 7.63
C VAL A 332 -3.18 -12.54 6.88
N ALA A 333 -3.68 -11.63 6.02
CA ALA A 333 -4.88 -11.85 5.22
C ALA A 333 -4.63 -12.59 3.89
N ALA A 334 -3.38 -12.79 3.49
CA ALA A 334 -3.05 -13.44 2.23
C ALA A 334 -3.39 -14.94 2.23
N THR A 335 -3.63 -15.50 1.05
CA THR A 335 -3.92 -16.92 0.82
C THR A 335 -2.86 -17.52 -0.11
N THR A 336 -2.53 -18.79 0.08
CA THR A 336 -1.49 -19.48 -0.71
C THR A 336 -1.72 -19.33 -2.22
N VAL A 337 -0.64 -19.07 -2.95
CA VAL A 337 -0.63 -18.97 -4.43
C VAL A 337 0.47 -19.87 -4.97
N GLY A 338 0.09 -20.91 -5.72
CA GLY A 338 1.03 -21.92 -6.20
C GLY A 338 1.84 -22.50 -5.03
N ALA A 339 3.16 -22.43 -5.12
CA ALA A 339 4.08 -22.91 -4.08
C ALA A 339 4.42 -21.86 -3.00
N ILE A 340 3.77 -20.69 -2.99
CA ILE A 340 4.03 -19.61 -2.04
C ILE A 340 3.07 -19.74 -0.87
N PRO A 341 3.53 -20.17 0.32
CA PRO A 341 2.63 -20.42 1.43
C PRO A 341 2.13 -19.12 2.06
N ALA A 342 0.86 -19.09 2.45
CA ALA A 342 0.31 -18.03 3.30
C ALA A 342 0.73 -18.20 4.75
N TYR A 343 0.77 -17.08 5.49
CA TYR A 343 1.06 -17.07 6.92
C TYR A 343 0.17 -18.06 7.70
N ARG A 344 -1.14 -18.05 7.43
CA ARG A 344 -2.12 -18.93 8.07
C ARG A 344 -1.91 -20.42 7.80
N ASP A 345 -1.30 -20.77 6.68
CA ASP A 345 -1.06 -22.17 6.32
C ASP A 345 0.20 -22.73 7.00
N VAL A 346 1.13 -21.85 7.41
CA VAL A 346 2.39 -22.23 8.07
C VAL A 346 2.32 -22.07 9.59
N LEU A 347 1.67 -20.99 10.05
CA LEU A 347 1.59 -20.56 11.45
C LEU A 347 0.12 -20.47 11.87
N GLY A 348 -0.65 -21.53 11.59
CA GLY A 348 -2.09 -21.55 11.79
C GLY A 348 -2.51 -21.39 13.26
N SER A 349 -1.68 -21.86 14.19
CA SER A 349 -1.91 -21.71 15.63
C SER A 349 -1.86 -20.24 16.11
N ALA A 350 -1.26 -19.33 15.33
CA ALA A 350 -1.21 -17.91 15.66
C ALA A 350 -2.60 -17.24 15.69
N PHE A 351 -3.64 -17.86 15.14
CA PHE A 351 -5.00 -17.29 15.09
C PHE A 351 -5.89 -17.71 16.28
N GLY A 352 -5.34 -18.45 17.25
CA GLY A 352 -6.08 -18.95 18.41
C GLY A 352 -7.09 -20.06 18.08
N ALA A 353 -7.55 -20.78 19.11
CA ALA A 353 -8.37 -22.00 18.97
C ALA A 353 -9.84 -21.78 18.53
N GLY A 354 -10.20 -20.59 18.03
CA GLY A 354 -11.59 -20.23 17.68
C GLY A 354 -11.77 -19.51 16.34
N SER A 355 -10.69 -19.22 15.60
CA SER A 355 -10.78 -18.61 14.28
C SER A 355 -10.95 -19.70 13.21
N THR A 356 -12.18 -20.15 12.99
CA THR A 356 -12.49 -21.09 11.89
C THR A 356 -12.40 -20.39 10.53
N ARG A 357 -11.93 -21.17 9.54
CA ARG A 357 -11.68 -20.83 8.11
C ARG A 357 -12.82 -20.10 7.41
#